data_AF-A0A6S7J103-F1
#
_entry.id   AF-A0A6S7J103-F1
#
_cell.length_a   1.000
_cell.length_b   1.000
_cell.length_c   1.000
_cell.angle_alpha   90.00
_cell.angle_beta   90.00
_cell.angle_gamma   90.00
#
_symmetry.space_group_name_H-M   'P 1'
#
loop_
_entity.id
_entity.type
_entity.pdbx_description
1 polymer ?
#
loop_
_entity_poly.entity_id
_entity_poly.type
_entity_poly.pdbx_seq_one_letter_code
_entity_poly.pdbx_strand_id
1 'polypeptide(L)'
;MQNGRIEDSQITAASTVPDASLSTTQGRLNGRSSWSADRNDQNQWIQVDIGREGVVTAIGTQGRRNYPQWVKTYSLFYGSNGSAFEPHKIDDVLKVFSGNNDQQSIVTNSFSSAITARYIRIQPIDWHGHISMRFEVYGCSTGPCTLGEAAFGMQNGMIQDSQITASSIHHPTLSTKKGRLNGATSWSAKWSNVNEWIQVDLGREGVVTAIATQGRGDNYGQWVITYSVSYGSNGNAPEPYEINGVVE
;
A
#
# COMPACT_ATOMS: atom_id res chain seq x y z
N MET A 1 1.03 -1.04 -8.31
CA MET A 1 1.25 -0.06 -9.39
C MET A 1 0.12 -0.07 -10.40
N GLN A 2 -0.31 -1.23 -10.91
CA GLN A 2 -1.39 -1.36 -11.90
C GLN A 2 -2.74 -0.82 -11.40
N ASN A 3 -2.98 -0.89 -10.09
CA ASN A 3 -4.19 -0.36 -9.45
C ASN A 3 -4.18 1.15 -9.18
N GLY A 4 -3.17 1.88 -9.65
CA GLY A 4 -3.09 3.34 -9.50
C GLY A 4 -2.64 3.84 -8.13
N ARG A 5 -2.42 2.98 -7.11
CA ARG A 5 -1.96 3.40 -5.78
C ARG A 5 -0.56 4.03 -5.73
N ILE A 6 0.25 3.72 -6.74
CA ILE A 6 1.54 4.40 -6.97
C ILE A 6 1.23 5.47 -8.00
N GLU A 7 1.41 6.73 -7.66
CA GLU A 7 1.20 7.87 -8.55
C GLU A 7 2.24 7.90 -9.67
N ASP A 8 1.94 8.63 -10.73
CA ASP A 8 2.83 8.74 -11.90
C ASP A 8 4.16 9.44 -11.55
N SER A 9 4.13 10.40 -10.63
CA SER A 9 5.33 11.09 -10.12
C SER A 9 6.27 10.17 -9.33
N GLN A 10 5.78 9.02 -8.87
CA GLN A 10 6.54 8.05 -8.10
C GLN A 10 7.34 7.09 -8.99
N ILE A 11 7.25 7.19 -10.31
CA ILE A 11 7.97 6.32 -11.26
C ILE A 11 8.96 7.16 -12.08
N THR A 12 10.24 6.91 -11.87
CA THR A 12 11.33 7.61 -12.56
C THR A 12 12.27 6.62 -13.25
N ALA A 13 13.04 7.11 -14.21
CA ALA A 13 14.01 6.30 -14.94
C ALA A 13 15.29 7.08 -15.22
N ALA A 14 16.37 6.36 -15.54
CA ALA A 14 17.64 6.96 -15.97
C ALA A 14 17.45 7.83 -17.21
N SER A 15 16.67 7.31 -18.15
CA SER A 15 16.28 7.99 -19.38
C SER A 15 14.97 7.41 -19.88
N THR A 16 14.34 8.13 -20.81
CA THR A 16 13.09 7.72 -21.45
C THR A 16 13.13 8.28 -22.86
N VAL A 17 12.73 7.48 -23.84
CA VAL A 17 12.58 7.96 -25.22
C VAL A 17 11.70 9.22 -25.26
N PRO A 18 11.95 10.18 -26.17
CA PRO A 18 11.14 11.40 -26.29
C PRO A 18 9.79 11.13 -26.97
N ASP A 19 9.04 10.18 -26.45
CA ASP A 19 7.69 9.77 -26.87
C ASP A 19 6.84 9.53 -25.62
N ALA A 20 5.83 10.37 -25.43
CA ALA A 20 4.94 10.30 -24.27
C ALA A 20 4.19 8.95 -24.17
N SER A 21 4.00 8.25 -25.30
CA SER A 21 3.40 6.92 -25.33
C SER A 21 4.33 5.82 -24.78
N LEU A 22 5.58 6.14 -24.48
CA LEU A 22 6.60 5.22 -23.95
C LEU A 22 7.23 5.73 -22.65
N SER A 23 6.55 6.63 -21.94
CA SER A 23 7.00 7.21 -20.68
C SER A 23 7.09 6.20 -19.54
N THR A 24 7.70 6.59 -18.43
CA THR A 24 7.76 5.78 -17.19
C THR A 24 6.39 5.33 -16.71
N THR A 25 5.36 6.18 -16.86
CA THR A 25 3.98 5.90 -16.42
C THR A 25 3.31 4.81 -17.26
N GLN A 26 3.77 4.62 -18.49
CA GLN A 26 3.34 3.52 -19.35
C GLN A 26 3.98 2.18 -18.97
N GLY A 27 5.00 2.18 -18.12
CA GLY A 27 5.70 1.00 -17.61
C GLY A 27 4.92 0.18 -16.59
N ARG A 28 3.62 0.40 -16.38
CA ARG A 28 2.81 -0.40 -15.45
C ARG A 28 2.41 -1.75 -16.08
N LEU A 29 2.48 -2.83 -15.30
CA LEU A 29 2.05 -4.17 -15.73
C LEU A 29 0.63 -4.15 -16.32
N ASN A 30 0.42 -4.94 -17.38
CA ASN A 30 -0.81 -4.99 -18.18
C ASN A 30 -1.21 -3.65 -18.85
N GLY A 31 -0.36 -2.62 -18.77
CA GLY A 31 -0.54 -1.35 -19.46
C GLY A 31 -0.67 -1.52 -20.98
N ARG A 32 -1.30 -0.53 -21.62
CA ARG A 32 -1.50 -0.49 -23.09
C ARG A 32 -0.19 -0.25 -23.85
N SER A 33 0.82 0.33 -23.19
CA SER A 33 2.16 0.56 -23.72
C SER A 33 3.22 0.11 -22.70
N SER A 34 4.45 0.62 -22.76
CA SER A 34 5.55 0.27 -21.87
C SER A 34 6.48 1.47 -21.68
N TRP A 35 7.22 1.52 -20.58
CA TRP A 35 8.40 2.38 -20.52
C TRP A 35 9.44 1.88 -21.52
N SER A 36 10.12 2.80 -22.21
CA SER A 36 11.31 2.49 -23.02
C SER A 36 12.43 3.48 -22.72
N ALA A 37 13.63 2.97 -22.45
CA ALA A 37 14.80 3.80 -22.16
C ALA A 37 15.23 4.58 -23.41
N ASP A 38 15.83 5.77 -23.27
CA ASP A 38 16.32 6.53 -24.43
C ASP A 38 17.47 5.80 -25.16
N ARG A 39 18.27 5.04 -24.41
CA ARG A 39 19.45 4.34 -24.92
C ARG A 39 19.45 2.88 -24.51
N ASN A 40 20.05 2.04 -25.35
CA ASN A 40 20.29 0.63 -25.07
C ASN A 40 21.70 0.44 -24.50
N ASP A 41 21.87 0.73 -23.21
CA ASP A 41 23.14 0.53 -22.50
C ASP A 41 22.91 0.01 -21.08
N GLN A 42 24.01 -0.35 -20.40
CA GLN A 42 23.99 -0.96 -19.06
C GLN A 42 23.72 0.05 -17.92
N ASN A 43 23.60 1.35 -18.23
CA ASN A 43 23.39 2.41 -17.25
C ASN A 43 21.91 2.78 -17.10
N GLN A 44 21.01 2.08 -17.82
CA GLN A 44 19.59 2.32 -17.76
C GLN A 44 18.97 1.70 -16.50
N TRP A 45 17.99 2.39 -15.95
CA TRP A 45 17.18 1.89 -14.86
C TRP A 45 15.79 2.50 -14.90
N ILE A 46 14.83 1.79 -14.34
CA ILE A 46 13.52 2.32 -13.95
C ILE A 46 13.33 2.02 -12.47
N GLN A 47 12.78 2.97 -11.72
CA GLN A 47 12.56 2.80 -10.30
C GLN A 47 11.17 3.29 -9.90
N VAL A 48 10.72 2.80 -8.75
CA VAL A 48 9.50 3.25 -8.09
C VAL A 48 9.80 3.70 -6.66
N ASP A 49 9.22 4.84 -6.27
CA ASP A 49 9.06 5.27 -4.89
C ASP A 49 7.74 4.70 -4.34
N ILE A 50 7.79 3.80 -3.36
CA ILE A 50 6.61 3.19 -2.75
C ILE A 50 5.91 4.18 -1.78
N GLY A 51 6.49 5.37 -1.55
CA GLY A 51 5.96 6.46 -0.73
C GLY A 51 6.39 6.37 0.73
N ARG A 52 6.55 5.14 1.24
CA ARG A 52 7.12 4.84 2.56
C ARG A 52 7.90 3.54 2.52
N GLU A 53 8.67 3.28 3.57
CA GLU A 53 9.35 2.00 3.73
C GLU A 53 8.31 0.86 3.86
N GLY A 54 8.49 -0.19 3.07
CA GLY A 54 7.60 -1.34 3.02
C GLY A 54 8.36 -2.61 2.67
N VAL A 55 7.65 -3.74 2.70
CA VAL A 55 8.21 -5.05 2.38
C VAL A 55 7.83 -5.42 0.95
N VAL A 56 8.82 -5.73 0.14
CA VAL A 56 8.68 -6.13 -1.26
C VAL A 56 9.00 -7.62 -1.37
N THR A 57 8.08 -8.37 -1.96
CA THR A 57 8.13 -9.84 -1.99
C THR A 57 8.27 -10.42 -3.39
N ALA A 58 7.92 -9.66 -4.43
CA ALA A 58 8.11 -10.08 -5.81
C ALA A 58 8.12 -8.90 -6.78
N ILE A 59 8.65 -9.15 -7.99
CA ILE A 59 8.56 -8.26 -9.15
C ILE A 59 7.93 -9.02 -10.31
N GLY A 60 6.88 -8.47 -10.89
CA GLY A 60 6.30 -8.92 -12.15
C GLY A 60 6.83 -8.08 -13.30
N THR A 61 7.20 -8.69 -14.42
CA THR A 61 7.66 -8.00 -15.62
C THR A 61 6.91 -8.47 -16.88
N GLN A 62 6.76 -7.58 -17.85
CA GLN A 62 6.21 -7.81 -19.18
C GLN A 62 7.01 -7.00 -20.22
N GLY A 63 7.07 -7.48 -21.46
CA GLY A 63 7.62 -6.73 -22.59
C GLY A 63 6.71 -5.60 -23.10
N ARG A 64 7.09 -4.97 -24.21
CA ARG A 64 6.29 -3.96 -24.92
C ARG A 64 5.25 -4.64 -25.80
N ARG A 65 3.97 -4.31 -25.62
CA ARG A 65 2.85 -5.02 -26.27
C ARG A 65 2.89 -5.03 -27.80
N ASN A 66 3.25 -3.90 -28.41
CA ASN A 66 3.08 -3.67 -29.86
C ASN A 66 4.38 -3.83 -30.68
N TYR A 67 5.51 -4.12 -30.03
CA TYR A 67 6.82 -4.28 -30.69
C TYR A 67 7.61 -5.39 -30.01
N PRO A 68 8.45 -6.15 -30.74
CA PRO A 68 9.28 -7.19 -30.17
C PRO A 68 10.45 -6.62 -29.35
N GLN A 69 10.12 -6.00 -28.22
CA GLN A 69 11.03 -5.34 -27.30
C GLN A 69 10.71 -5.75 -25.87
N TRP A 70 11.71 -6.26 -25.15
CA TRP A 70 11.57 -6.68 -23.75
C TRP A 70 12.92 -6.82 -23.06
N VAL A 71 12.93 -6.67 -21.74
CA VAL A 71 14.08 -6.99 -20.88
C VAL A 71 14.10 -8.50 -20.61
N LYS A 72 15.22 -9.16 -20.92
CA LYS A 72 15.44 -10.60 -20.74
C LYS A 72 16.01 -10.94 -19.38
N THR A 73 16.90 -10.10 -18.86
CA THR A 73 17.46 -10.25 -17.51
C THR A 73 17.66 -8.90 -16.86
N TYR A 74 17.58 -8.85 -15.53
CA TYR A 74 17.76 -7.62 -14.76
C TYR A 74 18.28 -7.91 -13.35
N SER A 75 18.86 -6.90 -12.71
CA SER A 75 19.15 -6.90 -11.28
C SER A 75 18.31 -5.86 -10.56
N LEU A 76 18.15 -6.08 -9.25
CA LEU A 76 17.41 -5.18 -8.37
C LEU A 76 18.36 -4.45 -7.44
N PHE A 77 18.04 -3.19 -7.22
CA PHE A 77 18.69 -2.31 -6.28
C PHE A 77 17.61 -1.65 -5.44
N TYR A 78 17.86 -1.42 -4.15
CA TYR A 78 16.84 -0.89 -3.24
C TYR A 78 17.42 0.09 -2.23
N GLY A 79 16.60 1.00 -1.71
CA GLY A 79 17.06 2.02 -0.77
C GLY A 79 15.92 2.74 -0.05
N SER A 80 16.28 3.58 0.90
CA SER A 80 15.32 4.35 1.73
C SER A 80 15.13 5.80 1.27
N ASN A 81 16.09 6.37 0.54
CA ASN A 81 16.15 7.80 0.24
C ASN A 81 16.20 8.15 -1.27
N GLY A 82 16.22 7.15 -2.15
CA GLY A 82 16.20 7.34 -3.60
C GLY A 82 17.53 7.80 -4.22
N SER A 83 18.61 7.90 -3.45
CA SER A 83 19.95 8.28 -3.92
C SER A 83 20.99 7.20 -3.64
N ALA A 84 20.98 6.61 -2.44
CA ALA A 84 21.82 5.47 -2.07
C ALA A 84 21.03 4.17 -2.26
N PHE A 85 21.60 3.24 -3.03
CA PHE A 85 20.97 1.96 -3.34
C PHE A 85 21.91 0.80 -3.03
N GLU A 86 21.38 -0.20 -2.36
CA GLU A 86 22.04 -1.47 -2.12
C GLU A 86 21.62 -2.50 -3.18
N PRO A 87 22.55 -3.32 -3.69
CA PRO A 87 22.22 -4.40 -4.61
C PRO A 87 21.47 -5.53 -3.88
N HIS A 88 20.46 -6.10 -4.53
CA HIS A 88 19.87 -7.35 -4.07
C HIS A 88 20.82 -8.51 -4.36
N LYS A 89 21.23 -9.20 -3.29
CA LYS A 89 22.19 -10.30 -3.33
C LYS A 89 21.60 -11.56 -2.72
N ILE A 90 22.05 -12.72 -3.23
CA ILE A 90 21.85 -14.03 -2.60
C ILE A 90 23.25 -14.60 -2.36
N ASP A 91 23.55 -14.99 -1.12
CA ASP A 91 24.87 -15.47 -0.72
C ASP A 91 26.00 -14.50 -1.11
N ASP A 92 25.74 -13.20 -0.90
CA ASP A 92 26.63 -12.07 -1.18
C ASP A 92 26.97 -11.82 -2.67
N VAL A 93 26.35 -12.59 -3.58
CA VAL A 93 26.45 -12.45 -5.03
C VAL A 93 25.27 -11.65 -5.58
N LEU A 94 25.54 -10.69 -6.48
CA LEU A 94 24.51 -9.90 -7.15
C LEU A 94 23.48 -10.82 -7.82
N LYS A 95 22.22 -10.68 -7.43
CA LYS A 95 21.15 -11.49 -7.99
C LYS A 95 20.75 -10.97 -9.36
N VAL A 96 20.91 -11.81 -10.37
CA VAL A 96 20.34 -11.63 -11.72
C VAL A 96 19.05 -12.43 -11.80
N PHE A 97 17.96 -11.75 -12.16
CA PHE A 97 16.64 -12.32 -12.37
C PHE A 97 16.40 -12.54 -13.86
N SER A 98 15.73 -13.65 -14.18
CA SER A 98 15.20 -13.87 -15.53
C SER A 98 13.94 -13.03 -15.71
N GLY A 99 13.94 -12.20 -16.74
CA GLY A 99 12.81 -11.40 -17.20
C GLY A 99 12.02 -12.13 -18.27
N ASN A 100 11.64 -11.41 -19.32
CA ASN A 100 10.70 -11.88 -20.33
C ASN A 100 11.41 -12.54 -21.54
N ASN A 101 10.68 -13.40 -22.23
CA ASN A 101 11.08 -13.99 -23.52
C ASN A 101 10.17 -13.53 -24.68
N ASP A 102 9.19 -12.69 -24.39
CA ASP A 102 8.21 -12.17 -25.34
C ASP A 102 7.62 -10.82 -24.85
N GLN A 103 6.68 -10.29 -25.63
CA GLN A 103 6.02 -9.01 -25.40
C GLN A 103 4.95 -9.03 -24.32
N GLN A 104 4.32 -10.18 -24.01
CA GLN A 104 3.01 -10.23 -23.35
C GLN A 104 2.95 -11.08 -22.08
N SER A 105 3.71 -12.17 -22.01
CA SER A 105 3.74 -13.08 -20.87
C SER A 105 4.25 -12.33 -19.64
N ILE A 106 3.56 -12.52 -18.51
CA ILE A 106 4.02 -12.00 -17.21
C ILE A 106 5.04 -12.99 -16.67
N VAL A 107 6.22 -12.48 -16.32
CA VAL A 107 7.22 -13.23 -15.55
C VAL A 107 7.29 -12.63 -14.16
N THR A 108 6.97 -13.44 -13.15
CA THR A 108 7.00 -13.03 -11.74
C THR A 108 8.17 -13.70 -11.04
N ASN A 109 9.06 -12.89 -10.48
CA ASN A 109 10.15 -13.36 -9.64
C ASN A 109 9.82 -13.06 -8.18
N SER A 110 9.50 -14.11 -7.42
CA SER A 110 9.32 -14.02 -5.96
C SER A 110 10.66 -14.13 -5.24
N PHE A 111 10.80 -13.39 -4.14
CA PHE A 111 12.03 -13.38 -3.35
C PHE A 111 11.93 -14.38 -2.21
N SER A 112 12.97 -15.21 -2.06
CA SER A 112 13.12 -16.09 -0.89
C SER A 112 13.30 -15.28 0.39
N SER A 113 13.91 -14.09 0.28
CA SER A 113 14.06 -13.12 1.35
C SER A 113 13.48 -11.79 0.88
N ALA A 114 12.41 -11.34 1.54
CA ALA A 114 11.74 -10.10 1.19
C ALA A 114 12.68 -8.89 1.39
N ILE A 115 12.50 -7.86 0.56
CA ILE A 115 13.30 -6.64 0.60
C ILE A 115 12.53 -5.58 1.38
N THR A 116 13.14 -5.02 2.43
CA THR A 116 12.59 -3.84 3.12
C THR A 116 13.18 -2.59 2.47
N ALA A 117 12.34 -1.79 1.81
CA ALA A 117 12.77 -0.57 1.13
C ALA A 117 11.60 0.39 0.86
N ARG A 118 11.93 1.66 0.59
CA ARG A 118 11.01 2.63 0.01
C ARG A 118 11.17 2.71 -1.51
N TYR A 119 12.40 2.64 -2.00
CA TYR A 119 12.73 2.72 -3.42
C TYR A 119 13.16 1.35 -3.93
N ILE A 120 12.57 0.92 -5.04
CA ILE A 120 13.01 -0.26 -5.78
C ILE A 120 13.42 0.18 -7.18
N ARG A 121 14.65 -0.15 -7.58
CA ARG A 121 15.23 0.14 -8.88
C ARG A 121 15.49 -1.17 -9.62
N ILE A 122 14.98 -1.25 -10.84
CA ILE A 122 15.25 -2.33 -11.78
C ILE A 122 16.30 -1.83 -12.77
N GLN A 123 17.41 -2.56 -12.86
CA GLN A 123 18.49 -2.29 -13.82
C GLN A 123 18.52 -3.44 -14.85
N PRO A 124 18.09 -3.20 -16.10
CA PRO A 124 18.20 -4.17 -17.19
C PRO A 124 19.66 -4.59 -17.44
N ILE A 125 19.90 -5.88 -17.68
CA ILE A 125 21.21 -6.45 -17.99
C ILE A 125 21.27 -6.97 -19.42
N ASP A 126 20.23 -7.68 -19.86
CA ASP A 126 20.07 -8.14 -21.25
C ASP A 126 18.65 -7.87 -21.74
N TRP A 127 18.49 -7.65 -23.04
CA TRP A 127 17.22 -7.29 -23.68
C TRP A 127 17.11 -7.84 -25.10
N HIS A 128 15.88 -7.85 -25.62
CA HIS A 128 15.60 -8.13 -27.02
C HIS A 128 15.17 -6.84 -27.70
N GLY A 129 15.81 -6.46 -28.80
CA GLY A 129 15.45 -5.30 -29.63
C GLY A 129 15.73 -3.94 -28.98
N HIS A 130 15.11 -3.67 -27.83
CA HIS A 130 15.27 -2.43 -27.09
C HIS A 130 14.91 -2.63 -25.61
N ILE A 131 15.50 -1.81 -24.72
CA ILE A 131 15.14 -1.77 -23.31
C ILE A 131 13.74 -1.17 -23.20
N SER A 132 12.77 -2.07 -23.11
CA SER A 132 11.36 -1.73 -22.90
C SER A 132 10.76 -2.71 -21.91
N MET A 133 9.99 -2.21 -20.95
CA MET A 133 9.33 -3.07 -19.98
C MET A 133 8.09 -2.44 -19.37
N ARG A 134 7.19 -3.32 -18.94
CA ARG A 134 6.14 -3.06 -17.97
C ARG A 134 6.46 -3.85 -16.70
N PHE A 135 6.16 -3.31 -15.54
CA PHE A 135 6.42 -3.98 -14.28
C PHE A 135 5.38 -3.69 -13.20
N GLU A 136 5.37 -4.56 -12.20
CA GLU A 136 4.59 -4.43 -10.98
C GLU A 136 5.50 -4.79 -9.80
N VAL A 137 5.37 -4.03 -8.72
CA VAL A 137 6.04 -4.31 -7.44
C VAL A 137 5.00 -4.90 -6.50
N TYR A 138 5.24 -6.15 -6.08
CA TYR A 138 4.37 -6.84 -5.14
C TYR A 138 4.97 -6.76 -3.73
N GLY A 139 4.11 -6.47 -2.76
CA GLY A 139 4.53 -6.26 -1.39
C GLY A 139 3.40 -5.73 -0.53
N CYS A 140 3.79 -5.16 0.60
CA CYS A 140 2.89 -4.62 1.61
C CYS A 140 3.54 -3.43 2.31
N SER A 141 2.71 -2.43 2.60
CA SER A 141 3.17 -1.15 3.13
C SER A 141 3.22 -1.13 4.66
N THR A 142 2.82 -2.19 5.36
CA THR A 142 2.81 -2.35 6.83
C THR A 142 2.81 -3.84 7.19
N GLY A 143 3.80 -4.30 7.97
CA GLY A 143 3.87 -5.67 8.48
C GLY A 143 4.21 -6.74 7.41
N PRO A 144 4.22 -8.04 7.77
CA PRO A 144 4.39 -9.12 6.81
C PRO A 144 3.23 -9.13 5.81
N CYS A 145 3.53 -9.38 4.54
CA CYS A 145 2.59 -9.19 3.43
C CYS A 145 1.43 -10.17 3.44
N THR A 146 0.35 -9.78 4.11
CA THR A 146 -0.98 -10.34 3.95
C THR A 146 -1.83 -9.31 3.20
N LEU A 147 -2.40 -9.70 2.06
CA LEU A 147 -3.08 -8.89 1.06
C LEU A 147 -4.23 -8.00 1.61
N GLY A 148 -4.32 -6.75 1.13
CA GLY A 148 -5.52 -5.90 1.24
C GLY A 148 -5.52 -4.94 2.44
N GLU A 149 -6.26 -3.84 2.32
CA GLU A 149 -6.69 -3.08 3.51
C GLU A 149 -7.42 -4.07 4.42
N ALA A 150 -6.74 -4.47 5.48
CA ALA A 150 -7.27 -5.41 6.44
C ALA A 150 -7.98 -4.61 7.52
N ALA A 151 -9.19 -5.04 7.88
CA ALA A 151 -9.87 -4.49 9.04
C ALA A 151 -8.96 -4.66 10.27
N PHE A 152 -8.79 -3.59 11.05
CA PHE A 152 -7.92 -3.61 12.24
C PHE A 152 -8.38 -4.61 13.32
N GLY A 153 -9.63 -5.08 13.24
CA GLY A 153 -10.09 -6.16 14.11
C GLY A 153 -11.40 -5.93 14.84
N MET A 154 -12.10 -4.83 14.56
CA MET A 154 -13.35 -4.51 15.26
C MET A 154 -14.43 -5.57 15.05
N GLN A 155 -14.68 -6.01 13.82
CA GLN A 155 -15.75 -6.97 13.53
C GLN A 155 -15.42 -8.40 13.96
N ASN A 156 -14.18 -8.85 13.75
CA ASN A 156 -13.79 -10.26 13.95
C ASN A 156 -13.16 -10.53 15.33
N GLY A 157 -13.07 -9.53 16.21
CA GLY A 157 -12.57 -9.69 17.57
C GLY A 157 -11.04 -9.67 17.72
N MET A 158 -10.26 -9.37 16.66
CA MET A 158 -8.82 -9.20 16.81
C MET A 158 -8.46 -8.00 17.70
N ILE A 159 -9.24 -6.92 17.63
CA ILE A 159 -9.24 -5.88 18.67
C ILE A 159 -10.02 -6.44 19.85
N GLN A 160 -9.37 -6.58 21.00
CA GLN A 160 -9.96 -7.15 22.20
C GLN A 160 -10.94 -6.19 22.86
N ASP A 161 -11.88 -6.74 23.62
CA ASP A 161 -12.87 -5.96 24.37
C ASP A 161 -12.25 -4.95 25.35
N SER A 162 -11.07 -5.26 25.89
CA SER A 162 -10.31 -4.37 26.78
C SER A 162 -9.72 -3.16 26.07
N GLN A 163 -9.61 -3.20 24.75
CA GLN A 163 -9.06 -2.12 23.92
C GLN A 163 -10.13 -1.10 23.51
N ILE A 164 -11.40 -1.32 23.88
CA ILE A 164 -12.51 -0.43 23.49
C ILE A 164 -13.09 0.23 24.74
N THR A 165 -12.90 1.53 24.85
CA THR A 165 -13.37 2.37 25.95
C THR A 165 -14.33 3.45 25.45
N ALA A 166 -15.08 4.06 26.35
CA ALA A 166 -16.01 5.14 26.01
C ALA A 166 -16.17 6.09 27.20
N SER A 167 -16.64 7.30 26.92
CA SER A 167 -17.03 8.30 27.92
C SER A 167 -18.08 7.77 28.90
N SER A 168 -19.05 7.03 28.37
CA SER A 168 -20.17 6.51 29.14
C SER A 168 -20.84 5.30 28.47
N ILE A 169 -21.64 4.58 29.24
CA ILE A 169 -22.41 3.42 28.79
C ILE A 169 -23.84 3.54 29.36
N HIS A 170 -24.84 3.48 28.48
CA HIS A 170 -26.26 3.56 28.86
C HIS A 170 -26.72 2.33 29.65
N HIS A 171 -26.39 1.14 29.14
CA HIS A 171 -26.81 -0.14 29.72
C HIS A 171 -25.73 -1.21 29.47
N PRO A 172 -25.53 -2.20 30.37
CA PRO A 172 -24.52 -3.24 30.18
C PRO A 172 -24.64 -4.03 28.87
N THR A 173 -25.87 -4.20 28.37
CA THR A 173 -26.15 -4.87 27.08
C THR A 173 -25.83 -3.99 25.86
N LEU A 174 -25.52 -2.71 26.07
CA LEU A 174 -25.15 -1.71 25.06
C LEU A 174 -23.74 -1.15 25.35
N SER A 175 -22.85 -2.01 25.84
CA SER A 175 -21.48 -1.66 26.20
C SER A 175 -20.55 -1.50 24.98
N THR A 176 -19.36 -0.97 25.20
CA THR A 176 -18.33 -0.76 24.16
C THR A 176 -18.02 -2.03 23.37
N LYS A 177 -18.01 -3.18 24.05
CA LYS A 177 -17.81 -4.53 23.48
C LYS A 177 -18.84 -4.90 22.41
N LYS A 178 -20.03 -4.31 22.47
CA LYS A 178 -21.11 -4.49 21.51
C LYS A 178 -21.06 -3.51 20.35
N GLY A 179 -20.24 -2.45 20.43
CA GLY A 179 -20.02 -1.46 19.36
C GLY A 179 -19.18 -1.96 18.19
N ARG A 180 -19.37 -3.21 17.76
CA ARG A 180 -18.65 -3.84 16.64
C ARG A 180 -19.56 -3.87 15.41
N LEU A 181 -18.99 -3.61 14.23
CA LEU A 181 -19.71 -3.63 12.96
C LEU A 181 -20.41 -4.99 12.73
N ASN A 182 -21.63 -4.97 12.21
CA ASN A 182 -22.51 -6.13 12.01
C ASN A 182 -22.86 -6.89 13.30
N GLY A 183 -22.72 -6.25 14.47
CA GLY A 183 -23.14 -6.78 15.75
C GLY A 183 -24.66 -6.79 15.93
N ALA A 184 -25.19 -7.71 16.75
CA ALA A 184 -26.61 -7.79 17.06
C ALA A 184 -27.15 -6.58 17.86
N THR A 185 -26.26 -5.81 18.48
CA THR A 185 -26.56 -4.61 19.29
C THR A 185 -25.43 -3.59 19.04
N SER A 186 -25.34 -2.52 19.82
CA SER A 186 -24.31 -1.49 19.65
C SER A 186 -23.72 -1.03 20.98
N TRP A 187 -22.74 -0.14 20.92
CA TRP A 187 -22.49 0.77 22.04
C TRP A 187 -23.58 1.85 22.06
N SER A 188 -23.96 2.30 23.25
CA SER A 188 -24.80 3.48 23.43
C SER A 188 -24.28 4.30 24.59
N ALA A 189 -24.01 5.58 24.33
CA ALA A 189 -23.69 6.55 25.35
C ALA A 189 -24.86 6.73 26.32
N LYS A 190 -24.55 6.97 27.60
CA LYS A 190 -25.55 7.19 28.64
C LYS A 190 -26.35 8.47 28.39
N TRP A 191 -25.70 9.47 27.81
CA TRP A 191 -26.27 10.79 27.56
C TRP A 191 -26.30 11.07 26.06
N SER A 192 -27.31 11.82 25.61
CA SER A 192 -27.41 12.28 24.22
C SER A 192 -26.84 13.69 24.11
N ASN A 193 -25.52 13.83 24.03
CA ASN A 193 -24.82 15.11 23.91
C ASN A 193 -23.55 14.95 23.04
N VAL A 194 -22.95 16.08 22.68
CA VAL A 194 -21.79 16.14 21.75
C VAL A 194 -20.44 15.82 22.39
N ASN A 195 -20.39 15.61 23.72
CA ASN A 195 -19.15 15.32 24.46
C ASN A 195 -18.94 13.80 24.67
N GLU A 196 -19.83 12.96 24.14
CA GLU A 196 -19.70 11.52 24.24
C GLU A 196 -18.73 10.96 23.19
N TRP A 197 -17.91 10.00 23.59
CA TRP A 197 -16.88 9.42 22.73
C TRP A 197 -16.76 7.91 22.93
N ILE A 198 -16.29 7.23 21.89
CA ILE A 198 -15.83 5.85 21.91
C ILE A 198 -14.41 5.82 21.35
N GLN A 199 -13.50 5.15 22.06
CA GLN A 199 -12.09 5.08 21.74
C GLN A 199 -11.66 3.64 21.55
N VAL A 200 -10.80 3.42 20.56
CA VAL A 200 -10.24 2.12 20.22
C VAL A 200 -8.72 2.19 20.28
N ASP A 201 -8.12 1.42 21.18
CA ASP A 201 -6.68 1.20 21.22
C ASP A 201 -6.30 0.16 20.15
N LEU A 202 -5.55 0.57 19.14
CA LEU A 202 -5.12 -0.31 18.05
C LEU A 202 -4.01 -1.30 18.48
N GLY A 203 -3.41 -1.12 19.66
CA GLY A 203 -2.31 -1.95 20.19
C GLY A 203 -0.98 -1.79 19.47
N ARG A 204 -0.95 -0.99 18.39
CA ARG A 204 0.22 -0.64 17.59
C ARG A 204 -0.05 0.64 16.81
N GLU A 205 1.01 1.35 16.45
CA GLU A 205 0.91 2.42 15.46
C GLU A 205 0.48 1.84 14.12
N GLY A 206 -0.48 2.49 13.47
CA GLY A 206 -1.06 2.05 12.21
C GLY A 206 -1.73 3.18 11.47
N VAL A 207 -1.80 3.05 10.14
CA VAL A 207 -2.48 4.01 9.28
C VAL A 207 -3.94 3.62 9.17
N VAL A 208 -4.84 4.43 9.73
CA VAL A 208 -6.29 4.29 9.57
C VAL A 208 -6.69 5.00 8.28
N THR A 209 -7.13 4.25 7.27
CA THR A 209 -7.49 4.82 5.96
C THR A 209 -8.99 5.07 5.79
N ALA A 210 -9.83 4.40 6.59
CA ALA A 210 -11.28 4.55 6.56
C ALA A 210 -11.90 4.09 7.89
N ILE A 211 -13.09 4.63 8.18
CA ILE A 211 -13.95 4.19 9.29
C ILE A 211 -15.30 3.79 8.69
N ALA A 212 -15.73 2.56 8.96
CA ALA A 212 -17.09 2.12 8.65
C ALA A 212 -17.96 2.27 9.90
N THR A 213 -19.09 2.97 9.76
CA THR A 213 -20.06 3.18 10.84
C THR A 213 -21.35 2.42 10.55
N GLN A 214 -22.09 2.07 11.60
CA GLN A 214 -23.40 1.44 11.49
C GLN A 214 -24.27 1.85 12.67
N GLY A 215 -25.57 1.97 12.42
CA GLY A 215 -26.57 2.13 13.47
C GLY A 215 -26.70 0.89 14.35
N ARG A 216 -27.59 0.99 15.34
CA ARG A 216 -27.88 -0.12 16.24
C ARG A 216 -28.50 -1.30 15.48
N GLY A 217 -27.96 -2.50 15.69
CA GLY A 217 -28.34 -3.71 14.95
C GLY A 217 -29.68 -4.36 15.33
N ASP A 218 -30.38 -3.81 16.33
CA ASP A 218 -31.71 -4.26 16.76
C ASP A 218 -32.81 -3.28 16.30
N ASN A 219 -34.07 -3.60 16.59
CA ASN A 219 -35.23 -2.90 16.02
C ASN A 219 -35.55 -1.53 16.65
N TYR A 220 -34.56 -0.84 17.23
CA TYR A 220 -34.76 0.48 17.86
C TYR A 220 -34.57 1.66 16.91
N GLY A 221 -33.96 1.46 15.73
CA GLY A 221 -33.83 2.52 14.72
C GLY A 221 -33.03 3.74 15.22
N GLN A 222 -31.89 3.51 15.85
CA GLN A 222 -31.01 4.55 16.41
C GLN A 222 -29.65 4.52 15.70
N TRP A 223 -29.14 5.67 15.30
CA TRP A 223 -27.83 5.80 14.63
C TRP A 223 -27.22 7.19 14.84
N VAL A 224 -25.90 7.25 14.70
CA VAL A 224 -25.15 8.51 14.66
C VAL A 224 -25.17 9.03 13.22
N ILE A 225 -25.47 10.33 13.05
CA ILE A 225 -25.57 10.97 11.72
C ILE A 225 -24.25 11.65 11.36
N THR A 226 -23.68 12.39 12.31
CA THR A 226 -22.40 13.08 12.17
C THR A 226 -21.52 12.76 13.37
N TYR A 227 -20.23 12.69 13.14
CA TYR A 227 -19.21 12.46 14.16
C TYR A 227 -17.97 13.24 13.76
N SER A 228 -17.08 13.48 14.72
CA SER A 228 -15.71 13.94 14.46
C SER A 228 -14.72 12.87 14.89
N VAL A 229 -13.50 12.93 14.33
CA VAL A 229 -12.43 11.99 14.65
C VAL A 229 -11.32 12.68 15.42
N SER A 230 -10.68 11.97 16.34
CA SER A 230 -9.44 12.41 16.99
C SER A 230 -8.49 11.21 17.13
N TYR A 231 -7.19 11.46 17.12
CA TYR A 231 -6.15 10.42 17.11
C TYR A 231 -4.95 10.82 17.97
N GLY A 232 -4.25 9.82 18.52
CA GLY A 232 -3.07 10.07 19.35
C GLY A 232 -2.39 8.78 19.78
N SER A 233 -1.18 8.88 20.31
CA SER A 233 -0.35 7.72 20.68
C SER A 233 -0.55 7.21 22.11
N ASN A 234 -1.19 8.00 22.98
CA ASN A 234 -1.28 7.71 24.42
C ASN A 234 -2.71 7.79 25.00
N GLY A 235 -3.72 8.06 24.18
CA GLY A 235 -5.14 8.06 24.55
C GLY A 235 -5.61 9.15 25.54
N ASN A 236 -4.70 9.98 26.09
CA ASN A 236 -5.03 10.96 27.13
C ASN A 236 -5.28 12.37 26.58
N ALA A 237 -4.77 12.66 25.37
CA ALA A 237 -4.97 13.92 24.67
C ALA A 237 -4.88 13.66 23.15
N PRO A 238 -5.91 13.06 22.53
CA PRO A 238 -5.92 12.87 21.10
C PRO A 238 -6.10 14.22 20.38
N GLU A 239 -5.36 14.40 19.30
CA GLU A 239 -5.46 15.56 18.42
C GLU A 239 -6.70 15.41 17.51
N PRO A 240 -7.48 16.47 17.26
CA PRO A 240 -8.60 16.41 16.34
C PRO A 240 -8.13 16.13 14.92
N TYR A 241 -8.94 15.39 14.17
CA TYR A 241 -8.74 15.23 12.74
C TYR A 241 -9.32 16.46 12.03
N GLU A 242 -8.47 17.14 11.24
CA GLU A 242 -8.84 18.37 10.56
C GLU A 242 -8.55 18.28 9.06
N ILE A 243 -9.48 18.78 8.25
CA ILE A 243 -9.28 19.01 6.83
C ILE A 243 -9.25 20.52 6.62
N ASN A 244 -8.09 21.04 6.21
CA ASN A 244 -7.88 22.49 5.97
C ASN A 244 -8.23 23.37 7.20
N GLY A 245 -7.95 22.89 8.41
CA GLY A 245 -8.23 23.61 9.67
C GLY A 245 -9.70 23.56 10.12
N VAL A 246 -10.51 22.71 9.51
CA VAL A 246 -11.89 22.43 9.94
C VAL A 246 -11.92 21.03 10.54
N VAL A 247 -12.44 20.91 11.77
CA VAL A 247 -12.64 19.63 12.46
C VAL A 247 -13.69 18.81 11.71
N GLU A 248 -13.32 17.58 11.36
CA GLU A 248 -14.15 16.61 10.61
C GLU A 248 -14.38 15.32 11.40
#